data_AF-A0A971MMT0-F1
#
_entry.id   AF-A0A971MMT0-F1
#
_cell.length_a   1.000
_cell.length_b   1.000
_cell.length_c   1.000
_cell.angle_alpha   90.00
_cell.angle_beta   90.00
_cell.angle_gamma   90.00
#
_symmetry.space_group_name_H-M   'P 1'
#
loop_
_entity.id
_entity.type
_entity.pdbx_description
1 polymer ?
#
loop_
_entity_poly.entity_id
_entity_poly.type
_entity_poly.pdbx_seq_one_letter_code
_entity_poly.pdbx_strand_id
1 'polypeptide(L)'
;IANIHLELDLVSGINVHNADILITDWSGIAFEFAFGTERPVLFINTPLKIDNPKYQELAIEPLEVIARNKIGLTVDLDQIDQVGQILASFTSDFQKYHDQIVDFRNQYIYNWMKSAPTGAEQIIKLCHQ
;
A
#
# COMPACT_ATOMS: atom_id res chain seq x y z
N ILE A 1 -5.05 1.08 28.56
CA ILE A 1 -4.37 1.34 27.27
C ILE A 1 -3.10 0.47 27.22
N ALA A 2 -3.25 -0.85 27.16
CA ALA A 2 -2.11 -1.79 27.18
C ALA A 2 -1.72 -2.30 25.78
N ASN A 3 -2.52 -1.96 24.76
CA ASN A 3 -2.41 -2.50 23.40
C ASN A 3 -2.18 -1.39 22.36
N ILE A 4 -1.70 -0.21 22.79
CA ILE A 4 -1.36 0.89 21.89
C ILE A 4 0.11 1.19 22.10
N HIS A 5 0.88 1.08 21.02
CA HIS A 5 2.30 1.38 20.98
C HIS A 5 2.49 2.48 19.94
N LEU A 6 3.11 3.59 20.35
CA LEU A 6 3.56 4.63 19.44
C LEU A 6 4.97 4.27 18.98
N GLU A 7 5.13 3.99 17.69
CA GLU A 7 6.45 3.79 17.09
C GLU A 7 7.09 5.15 16.77
N LEU A 8 8.35 5.32 17.15
CA LEU A 8 9.14 6.54 16.94
C LEU A 8 10.38 6.28 16.06
N ASP A 9 10.82 5.02 15.96
CA ASP A 9 11.88 4.56 15.07
C ASP A 9 11.30 3.97 13.78
N LEU A 10 11.02 4.88 12.85
CA LEU A 10 10.57 4.53 11.50
C LEU A 10 11.70 3.97 10.61
N VAL A 11 12.97 4.08 11.04
CA VAL A 11 14.13 3.61 10.26
C VAL A 11 14.24 2.10 10.33
N SER A 12 13.91 1.51 11.48
CA SER A 12 14.00 0.06 11.68
C SER A 12 13.04 -0.74 10.79
N GLY A 13 11.88 -0.19 10.46
CA GLY A 13 10.81 -0.86 9.70
C GLY A 13 10.22 -2.11 10.36
N ILE A 14 10.69 -2.49 11.56
CA ILE A 14 10.41 -3.79 12.18
C ILE A 14 8.91 -4.02 12.39
N ASN A 15 8.19 -2.99 12.81
CA ASN A 15 6.75 -3.10 13.05
C ASN A 15 5.96 -3.25 11.75
N VAL A 16 6.42 -2.61 10.67
CA VAL A 16 5.80 -2.76 9.34
C VAL A 16 5.97 -4.20 8.86
N HIS A 17 7.15 -4.79 9.02
CA HIS A 17 7.41 -6.17 8.63
C HIS A 17 6.75 -7.22 9.54
N ASN A 18 6.50 -6.88 10.81
CA ASN A 18 5.89 -7.80 11.77
C ASN A 18 4.35 -7.70 11.82
N ALA A 19 3.75 -6.65 11.26
CA ALA A 19 2.30 -6.48 11.26
C ALA A 19 1.61 -7.42 10.25
N ASP A 20 0.51 -8.05 10.67
CA ASP A 20 -0.30 -8.90 9.80
C ASP A 20 -1.20 -8.09 8.85
N ILE A 21 -1.65 -6.92 9.29
CA ILE A 21 -2.59 -6.05 8.58
C ILE A 21 -2.20 -4.60 8.84
N LEU A 22 -2.27 -3.76 7.79
CA LEU A 22 -2.17 -2.31 7.91
C LEU A 22 -3.57 -1.68 7.81
N ILE A 23 -3.89 -0.74 8.69
CA ILE A 23 -5.08 0.12 8.56
C ILE A 23 -4.62 1.54 8.24
N THR A 24 -5.05 2.10 7.12
CA THR A 24 -4.66 3.45 6.70
C THR A 24 -5.74 4.10 5.83
N ASP A 25 -5.58 5.36 5.48
CA ASP A 25 -6.48 6.09 4.59
C ASP A 25 -5.87 6.25 3.19
N TRP A 26 -5.36 7.43 2.81
CA TRP A 26 -4.77 7.74 1.50
C TRP A 26 -3.24 7.74 1.52
N SER A 27 -2.62 7.16 2.56
CA SER A 27 -1.17 7.13 2.68
C SER A 27 -0.50 6.19 1.66
N GLY A 28 0.61 6.65 1.08
CA GLY A 28 1.45 5.85 0.19
C GLY A 28 2.08 4.62 0.85
N ILE A 29 2.16 4.60 2.20
CA ILE A 29 2.66 3.44 2.95
C ILE A 29 1.84 2.18 2.69
N ALA A 30 0.59 2.32 2.22
CA ALA A 30 -0.21 1.17 1.79
C ALA A 30 0.48 0.34 0.71
N PHE A 31 1.13 0.99 -0.25
CA PHE A 31 1.85 0.31 -1.33
C PHE A 31 3.13 -0.34 -0.82
N GLU A 32 3.88 0.38 0.00
CA GLU A 32 5.12 -0.12 0.60
C GLU A 32 4.85 -1.35 1.46
N PHE A 33 3.84 -1.29 2.33
CA PHE A 33 3.41 -2.41 3.15
C PHE A 33 2.91 -3.57 2.31
N ALA A 34 1.90 -3.34 1.45
CA ALA A 34 1.29 -4.43 0.70
C ALA A 34 2.29 -5.11 -0.24
N PHE A 35 3.06 -4.35 -1.02
CA PHE A 35 4.01 -4.94 -1.96
C PHE A 35 5.25 -5.51 -1.28
N GLY A 36 5.69 -4.93 -0.17
CA GLY A 36 6.86 -5.38 0.58
C GLY A 36 6.61 -6.59 1.48
N THR A 37 5.42 -6.70 2.05
CA THR A 37 5.04 -7.78 2.97
C THR A 37 4.10 -8.81 2.35
N GLU A 38 3.48 -8.49 1.22
CA GLU A 38 2.46 -9.31 0.54
C GLU A 38 1.20 -9.52 1.41
N ARG A 39 0.90 -8.55 2.29
CA ARG A 39 -0.21 -8.58 3.25
C ARG A 39 -1.27 -7.50 2.96
N PRO A 40 -2.55 -7.77 3.29
CA PRO A 40 -3.65 -6.88 2.94
C PRO A 40 -3.68 -5.58 3.75
N VAL A 41 -4.29 -4.57 3.15
CA VAL A 41 -4.53 -3.26 3.76
C VAL A 41 -6.03 -3.02 3.94
N LEU A 42 -6.43 -2.59 5.14
CA LEU A 42 -7.75 -1.99 5.35
C LEU A 42 -7.67 -0.50 5.12
N PHE A 43 -8.44 -0.01 4.16
CA PHE A 43 -8.53 1.39 3.81
C PHE A 43 -9.74 2.04 4.47
N ILE A 44 -9.52 3.11 5.22
CA ILE A 44 -10.62 3.97 5.70
C ILE A 44 -10.86 5.07 4.67
N ASN A 45 -12.09 5.21 4.19
CA ASN A 45 -12.45 6.24 3.23
C ASN A 45 -12.68 7.58 3.94
N THR A 46 -11.59 8.30 4.16
CA THR A 46 -11.61 9.72 4.51
C THR A 46 -11.77 10.57 3.24
N PRO A 47 -12.09 11.87 3.33
CA PRO A 47 -12.09 12.75 2.16
C PRO A 47 -10.79 12.63 1.36
N LEU A 48 -10.91 12.51 0.03
CA LEU A 48 -9.75 12.30 -0.85
C LEU A 48 -8.71 13.41 -0.66
N LYS A 49 -7.47 13.01 -0.43
CA LYS A 49 -6.33 13.93 -0.39
C LYS A 49 -5.96 14.37 -1.81
N ILE A 50 -6.45 15.53 -2.23
CA ILE A 50 -6.18 16.12 -3.54
C ILE A 50 -5.17 17.24 -3.41
N ASP A 51 -3.91 16.96 -3.75
CA ASP A 51 -2.85 17.97 -3.77
C ASP A 51 -2.82 18.75 -5.10
N ASN A 52 -3.19 18.09 -6.22
CA ASN A 52 -3.34 18.73 -7.53
C ASN A 52 -4.80 18.66 -8.01
N PRO A 53 -5.58 19.74 -7.92
CA PRO A 53 -6.99 19.76 -8.35
C PRO A 53 -7.23 19.43 -9.83
N LYS A 54 -6.20 19.55 -10.67
CA LYS A 54 -6.29 19.34 -12.12
C LYS A 54 -5.92 17.92 -12.55
N TYR A 55 -5.72 16.99 -11.62
CA TYR A 55 -5.27 15.62 -11.96
C TYR A 55 -6.20 14.92 -12.97
N GLN A 56 -7.50 15.26 -12.95
CA GLN A 56 -8.50 14.70 -13.85
C GLN A 56 -8.30 15.11 -15.32
N GLU A 57 -7.60 16.22 -15.60
CA GLU A 57 -7.31 16.67 -16.97
C GLU A 57 -6.41 15.66 -17.72
N LEU A 58 -5.64 14.84 -17.00
CA LEU A 58 -4.79 13.81 -17.58
C LEU A 58 -5.59 12.60 -18.11
N ALA A 59 -6.88 12.48 -17.76
CA ALA A 59 -7.73 11.34 -18.07
C ALA A 59 -7.11 9.97 -17.70
N ILE A 60 -6.23 9.96 -16.69
CA ILE A 60 -5.59 8.79 -16.12
C ILE A 60 -6.03 8.69 -14.67
N GLU A 61 -6.58 7.55 -14.29
CA GLU A 61 -6.95 7.30 -12.91
C GLU A 61 -5.69 7.10 -12.05
N PRO A 62 -5.53 7.80 -10.92
CA PRO A 62 -4.38 7.62 -10.05
C PRO A 62 -4.27 6.18 -9.53
N LEU A 63 -3.04 5.67 -9.44
CA LEU A 63 -2.79 4.33 -8.93
C LEU A 63 -3.35 4.17 -7.51
N GLU A 64 -3.31 5.23 -6.71
CA GLU A 64 -3.81 5.27 -5.35
C GLU A 64 -5.31 5.05 -5.24
N VAL A 65 -6.06 5.34 -6.30
CA VAL A 65 -7.50 5.07 -6.37
C VAL A 65 -7.74 3.63 -6.83
N ILE A 66 -7.06 3.21 -7.90
CA ILE A 66 -7.19 1.86 -8.49
C ILE A 66 -6.83 0.77 -7.47
N ALA A 67 -5.72 0.97 -6.76
CA ALA A 67 -5.08 -0.07 -5.98
C ALA A 67 -5.86 -0.47 -4.72
N ARG A 68 -6.72 0.39 -4.16
CA ARG A 68 -7.36 0.15 -2.86
C ARG A 68 -8.13 -1.16 -2.80
N ASN A 69 -8.87 -1.47 -3.87
CA ASN A 69 -9.64 -2.70 -4.01
C ASN A 69 -8.82 -3.86 -4.60
N LYS A 70 -7.53 -3.62 -4.89
CA LYS A 70 -6.58 -4.61 -5.42
C LYS A 70 -5.65 -5.14 -4.35
N ILE A 71 -5.21 -4.31 -3.42
CA ILE A 71 -4.30 -4.71 -2.34
C ILE A 71 -4.99 -4.84 -0.97
N GLY A 72 -6.31 -4.76 -0.94
CA GLY A 72 -7.08 -4.80 0.28
C GLY A 72 -8.56 -4.50 0.08
N LEU A 73 -9.18 -3.94 1.13
CA LEU A 73 -10.60 -3.58 1.16
C LEU A 73 -10.77 -2.17 1.73
N THR A 74 -11.87 -1.50 1.35
CA THR A 74 -12.23 -0.18 1.85
C THR A 74 -13.42 -0.24 2.81
N VAL A 75 -13.45 0.64 3.79
CA VAL A 75 -14.61 0.86 4.68
C VAL A 75 -14.89 2.35 4.80
N ASP A 76 -16.17 2.72 4.75
CA ASP A 76 -16.62 4.09 4.95
C ASP A 76 -16.73 4.43 6.45
N LEU A 77 -16.69 5.73 6.79
CA LEU A 77 -16.69 6.19 8.17
C LEU A 77 -17.96 5.78 8.96
N ASP A 78 -19.08 5.60 8.27
CA ASP A 78 -20.35 5.13 8.83
C ASP A 78 -20.45 3.61 8.93
N GLN A 79 -19.42 2.87 8.49
CA GLN A 79 -19.35 1.40 8.48
C GLN A 79 -18.19 0.86 9.34
N ILE A 80 -17.63 1.68 10.24
CA ILE A 80 -16.50 1.30 11.10
C ILE A 80 -16.80 0.10 12.00
N ASP A 81 -18.07 -0.18 12.28
CA ASP A 81 -18.52 -1.38 12.97
C ASP A 81 -18.16 -2.69 12.22
N GLN A 82 -17.98 -2.62 10.90
CA GLN A 82 -17.61 -3.77 10.06
C GLN A 82 -16.10 -4.09 10.10
N VAL A 83 -15.26 -3.22 10.66
CA VAL A 83 -13.80 -3.38 10.68
C VAL A 83 -13.41 -4.75 11.24
N GLY A 84 -14.00 -5.18 12.36
CA GLY A 84 -13.68 -6.48 12.95
C GLY A 84 -13.94 -7.67 12.02
N GLN A 85 -15.04 -7.63 11.26
CA GLN A 85 -15.38 -8.66 10.28
C GLN A 85 -14.40 -8.66 9.11
N ILE A 86 -14.02 -7.47 8.61
CA ILE A 86 -13.06 -7.34 7.52
C ILE A 86 -11.69 -7.90 7.94
N LEU A 87 -11.21 -7.53 9.12
CA LEU A 87 -9.95 -8.04 9.66
C LEU A 87 -9.96 -9.57 9.78
N ALA A 88 -11.06 -10.16 10.25
CA ALA A 88 -11.20 -11.62 10.30
C ALA A 88 -11.13 -12.27 8.90
N SER A 89 -11.68 -11.61 7.87
CA SER A 89 -11.63 -12.10 6.49
C SER A 89 -10.22 -12.09 5.89
N PHE A 90 -9.39 -11.10 6.25
CA PHE A 90 -7.98 -11.07 5.84
C PHE A 90 -7.20 -12.26 6.37
N THR A 91 -7.50 -12.68 7.60
CA THR A 91 -6.87 -13.86 8.20
C THR A 91 -7.42 -15.16 7.62
N SER A 92 -8.73 -15.27 7.38
CA SER A 92 -9.33 -16.50 6.85
C SER A 92 -8.93 -16.77 5.39
N ASP A 93 -8.84 -15.72 4.59
CA ASP A 93 -8.58 -15.79 3.15
C ASP A 93 -7.19 -15.26 2.80
N PHE A 94 -6.21 -15.37 3.71
CA PHE A 94 -4.87 -14.79 3.56
C PHE A 94 -4.24 -15.05 2.19
N GLN A 95 -4.26 -16.31 1.73
CA GLN A 95 -3.66 -16.70 0.46
C GLN A 95 -4.25 -15.96 -0.74
N LYS A 96 -5.58 -15.75 -0.74
CA LYS A 96 -6.28 -15.01 -1.79
C LYS A 96 -5.77 -13.57 -1.88
N TYR A 97 -5.64 -12.89 -0.73
CA TYR A 97 -5.15 -11.52 -0.70
C TYR A 97 -3.67 -11.43 -1.08
N HIS A 98 -2.85 -12.35 -0.58
CA HIS A 98 -1.45 -12.48 -0.96
C HIS A 98 -1.31 -12.59 -2.49
N ASP A 99 -2.00 -13.54 -3.13
CA ASP A 99 -1.88 -13.78 -4.56
C ASP A 99 -2.34 -12.55 -5.36
N GLN A 100 -3.46 -11.95 -4.95
CA GLN A 100 -3.98 -10.73 -5.57
C GLN A 100 -3.00 -9.55 -5.49
N ILE A 101 -2.33 -9.39 -4.35
CA ILE A 101 -1.32 -8.35 -4.14
C ILE A 101 -0.08 -8.60 -4.99
N VAL A 102 0.40 -9.83 -5.05
CA VAL A 102 1.56 -10.22 -5.86
C VAL A 102 1.27 -10.00 -7.35
N ASP A 103 0.09 -10.40 -7.82
CA ASP A 103 -0.33 -10.18 -9.21
C ASP A 103 -0.40 -8.68 -9.54
N PHE A 104 -0.99 -7.88 -8.66
CA PHE A 104 -1.07 -6.43 -8.86
C PHE A 104 0.32 -5.77 -8.83
N ARG A 105 1.19 -6.17 -7.91
CA ARG A 105 2.59 -5.71 -7.85
C ARG A 105 3.31 -5.97 -9.17
N ASN A 106 3.17 -7.17 -9.72
CA ASN A 106 3.83 -7.57 -10.97
C ASN A 106 3.35 -6.76 -12.19
N GLN A 107 2.16 -6.16 -12.13
CA GLN A 107 1.64 -5.30 -13.20
C GLN A 107 2.20 -3.87 -13.14
N TYR A 108 2.47 -3.32 -11.95
CA TYR A 108 2.76 -1.90 -11.76
C TYR A 108 4.16 -1.59 -11.22
N ILE A 109 4.84 -2.57 -10.60
CA ILE A 109 6.18 -2.38 -10.03
C ILE A 109 7.24 -2.94 -10.97
N TYR A 110 7.96 -2.03 -11.61
CA TYR A 110 9.10 -2.35 -12.47
C TYR A 110 10.38 -2.47 -11.65
N ASN A 111 11.33 -3.26 -12.15
CA ASN A 111 12.64 -3.48 -11.49
C ASN A 111 12.49 -3.99 -10.05
N TRP A 112 11.48 -4.82 -9.78
CA TRP A 112 11.27 -5.44 -8.47
C TRP A 112 12.58 -6.08 -7.98
N MET A 113 12.98 -5.74 -6.75
CA MET A 113 14.25 -6.17 -6.11
C MET A 113 15.54 -5.74 -6.82
N LYS A 114 15.46 -4.90 -7.86
CA LYS A 114 16.60 -4.46 -8.68
C LYS A 114 16.62 -2.94 -8.91
N SER A 115 15.77 -2.18 -8.22
CA SER A 115 15.64 -0.73 -8.40
C SER A 115 16.97 0.00 -8.22
N ALA A 116 17.74 -0.32 -7.18
CA ALA A 116 19.03 0.32 -6.89
C ALA A 116 20.09 0.08 -7.99
N PRO A 117 20.45 -1.16 -8.37
CA PRO A 117 21.41 -1.37 -9.45
C PRO A 117 20.91 -0.82 -10.78
N THR A 118 19.63 -1.01 -11.13
CA THR A 118 19.07 -0.46 -12.36
C THR A 118 19.15 1.07 -12.39
N GLY A 119 18.81 1.75 -11.29
CA GLY A 119 18.91 3.20 -11.17
C GLY A 119 20.35 3.70 -11.32
N ALA A 120 21.29 3.05 -10.63
CA ALA A 120 22.72 3.39 -10.73
C ALA A 120 23.26 3.27 -12.16
N GLU A 121 22.90 2.20 -12.87
CA GLU A 121 23.27 2.02 -14.28
C GLU A 121 22.73 3.14 -15.18
N GLN A 122 21.48 3.59 -14.97
CA GLN A 122 20.91 4.67 -15.77
C GLN A 122 21.59 6.01 -15.49
N ILE A 123 21.92 6.29 -14.24
CA ILE A 123 22.64 7.51 -13.87
C ILE A 123 24.02 7.54 -14.55
N ILE A 124 24.77 6.43 -14.49
CA ILE A 124 26.09 6.33 -15.14
C ILE A 124 25.97 6.57 -16.66
N LYS A 125 24.95 5.99 -17.32
CA LYS A 125 24.71 6.21 -18.76
C LYS A 125 24.49 7.69 -19.09
N LEU A 126 23.68 8.39 -18.30
CA LEU A 126 23.41 9.83 -18.49
C LEU A 126 24.66 10.69 -18.29
N CYS A 127 25.59 10.30 -17.42
CA CYS A 127 26.86 11.01 -17.23
C CYS A 127 27.85 10.83 -18.39
N HIS A 128 27.64 9.83 -19.25
CA HIS A 128 28.49 9.54 -20.41
C HIS A 128 27.86 9.96 -21.75
N GLN A 129 26.71 10.64 -21.72
CA GLN A 129 26.10 11.33 -22.87
C GLN A 129 26.65 12.74 -23.00
#